data_AF-A0A6L4ARX7-F1
#
_entry.id   AF-A0A6L4ARX7-F1
#
_cell.length_a   1.000
_cell.length_b   1.000
_cell.length_c   1.000
_cell.angle_alpha   90.00
_cell.angle_beta   90.00
_cell.angle_gamma   90.00
#
_symmetry.space_group_name_H-M   'P 1'
#
loop_
_entity.id
_entity.type
_entity.pdbx_description
1 polymer ?
#
loop_
_entity_poly.entity_id
_entity_poly.type
_entity_poly.pdbx_seq_one_letter_code
_entity_poly.pdbx_strand_id
1 'polypeptide(L)'
;MPMQPLEIQKQRFAVRLRGYDPNEVENFLTLVAEELSQRLGDIERLDRENRLLRERLETAESRERDLQETLLRGKKVSDEMISTSQREAQLLVKEAEMHGEKLVNQAMERAQEIDNRIQELRTRRRELQLKLRGTLELFGQILQADMEEEHSSANIQTIGRRRSG
;
A
#
# COMPACT_ATOMS: atom_id res chain seq x y z
N MET A 1 56.53 40.62 21.25
CA MET A 1 55.31 41.17 21.89
C MET A 1 55.23 42.64 21.52
N PRO A 2 54.08 43.13 21.01
CA PRO A 2 53.86 44.56 20.82
C PRO A 2 53.76 45.24 22.20
N MET A 3 54.25 46.48 22.32
CA MET A 3 54.22 47.24 23.58
C MET A 3 52.77 47.43 24.06
N GLN A 4 52.54 47.31 25.37
CA GLN A 4 51.24 47.61 25.96
C GLN A 4 51.05 49.13 26.13
N PRO A 5 49.81 49.64 26.08
CA PRO A 5 49.51 51.06 26.32
C PRO A 5 50.20 51.63 27.57
N LEU A 6 50.20 50.85 28.67
CA LEU A 6 50.82 51.23 29.92
C LEU A 6 52.36 51.30 29.84
N GLU A 7 52.98 50.49 28.98
CA GLU A 7 54.43 50.50 28.74
C GLU A 7 54.83 51.72 27.92
N ILE A 8 54.01 52.11 26.93
CA ILE A 8 54.21 53.31 26.12
C ILE A 8 54.14 54.56 27.00
N GLN A 9 53.16 54.64 27.90
CA GLN A 9 53.00 55.79 28.79
C GLN A 9 54.13 55.93 29.83
N LYS A 10 54.75 54.82 30.25
CA LYS A 10 55.86 54.81 31.22
C LYS A 10 57.24 54.89 30.57
N GLN A 11 57.31 54.92 29.24
CA GLN A 11 58.57 54.92 28.51
C GLN A 11 59.36 56.20 28.80
N ARG A 12 60.62 56.04 29.20
CA ARG A 12 61.55 57.17 29.45
C ARG A 12 62.60 57.26 28.35
N PHE A 13 62.95 58.48 27.97
CA PHE A 13 64.00 58.76 27.00
C PHE A 13 65.17 59.52 27.64
N ALA A 14 66.39 59.27 27.14
CA ALA A 14 67.57 60.00 27.58
C ALA A 14 67.59 61.41 26.98
N VAL A 15 67.88 62.41 27.82
CA VAL A 15 67.97 63.81 27.38
C VAL A 15 69.32 64.07 26.69
N ARG A 16 69.31 64.73 25.52
CA ARG A 16 70.52 65.14 24.78
C ARG A 16 70.40 66.61 24.35
N LEU A 17 71.54 67.30 24.23
CA LEU A 17 71.59 68.68 23.74
C LEU A 17 71.07 68.72 22.28
N ARG A 18 69.99 69.48 22.02
CA ARG A 18 69.17 69.50 20.78
C ARG A 18 68.18 68.33 20.57
N GLY A 19 67.63 67.75 21.65
CA GLY A 19 66.52 66.78 21.56
C GLY A 19 65.12 67.44 21.46
N TYR A 20 64.09 66.62 21.24
CA TYR A 20 62.67 67.04 21.33
C TYR A 20 62.30 67.48 22.76
N ASP A 21 61.28 68.33 22.88
CA ASP A 21 60.75 68.76 24.18
C ASP A 21 60.16 67.55 24.94
N PRO A 22 60.66 67.22 26.15
CA PRO A 22 60.15 66.11 26.95
C PRO A 22 58.63 66.17 27.18
N ASN A 23 58.05 67.35 27.38
CA ASN A 23 56.61 67.49 27.65
C ASN A 23 55.76 67.17 26.40
N GLU A 24 56.23 67.59 25.23
CA GLU A 24 55.55 67.33 23.96
C GLU A 24 55.58 65.82 23.64
N VAL A 25 56.71 65.16 23.90
CA VAL A 25 56.85 63.71 23.74
C VAL A 25 55.95 62.96 24.72
N GLU A 26 55.86 63.37 25.98
CA GLU A 26 55.01 62.72 26.99
C GLU A 26 53.51 62.86 26.67
N ASN A 27 53.09 64.03 26.18
CA ASN A 27 51.72 64.24 25.68
C ASN A 27 51.42 63.35 24.46
N PHE A 28 52.36 63.24 23.51
CA PHE A 28 52.20 62.38 22.34
C PHE A 28 52.14 60.90 22.73
N LEU A 29 53.01 60.44 23.65
CA LEU A 29 52.98 59.07 24.16
C LEU A 29 51.65 58.74 24.85
N THR A 30 51.06 59.70 25.58
CA THR A 30 49.75 59.54 26.20
C THR A 30 48.66 59.35 25.14
N LEU A 31 48.63 60.19 24.10
CA LEU A 31 47.67 60.07 23.00
C LEU A 31 47.81 58.72 22.26
N VAL A 32 49.05 58.29 22.00
CA VAL A 32 49.34 57.00 21.35
C VAL A 32 48.91 55.84 22.23
N ALA A 33 49.13 55.91 23.54
CA ALA A 33 48.69 54.89 24.49
C ALA A 33 47.16 54.79 24.54
N GLU A 34 46.45 55.91 24.56
CA GLU A 34 44.97 55.95 24.53
C GLU A 34 44.40 55.34 23.23
N GLU A 35 44.90 55.77 22.07
CA GLU A 35 44.49 55.23 20.77
C GLU A 35 44.77 53.72 20.68
N LEU A 36 45.95 53.28 21.13
CA LEU A 36 46.28 51.85 21.16
C LEU A 36 45.35 51.07 22.09
N SER A 37 45.01 51.62 23.25
CA SER A 37 44.08 50.98 24.19
C SER A 37 42.68 50.84 23.59
N GLN A 38 42.19 51.85 22.89
CA GLN A 38 40.90 51.77 22.17
C GLN A 38 40.95 50.70 21.08
N ARG A 39 42.01 50.67 20.26
CA ARG A 39 42.19 49.68 19.20
C ARG A 39 42.23 48.25 19.75
N LEU A 40 42.94 48.02 20.85
CA LEU A 40 42.99 46.71 21.50
C LEU A 40 41.60 46.29 22.02
N GLY A 41 40.85 47.21 22.62
CA GLY A 41 39.47 46.95 23.06
C GLY A 41 38.53 46.59 21.91
N ASP A 42 38.66 47.27 20.77
CA ASP A 42 37.91 46.95 19.55
C ASP A 42 38.30 45.59 18.97
N ILE A 43 39.58 45.25 18.93
CA ILE A 43 40.05 43.92 18.48
C ILE A 43 39.42 42.84 19.36
N GLU A 44 39.49 42.97 20.68
CA GLU A 44 38.88 41.98 21.58
C GLU A 44 37.36 41.88 21.40
N ARG A 45 36.67 43.00 21.21
CA ARG A 45 35.22 43.03 20.96
C ARG A 45 34.88 42.31 19.65
N LEU A 46 35.59 42.64 18.58
CA LEU A 46 35.41 42.01 17.26
C LEU A 46 35.75 40.52 17.31
N ASP A 47 36.78 40.11 18.03
CA ASP A 47 37.14 38.70 18.20
C ASP A 47 36.08 37.91 18.97
N ARG A 48 35.44 38.52 19.98
CA ARG A 48 34.31 37.91 20.68
C ARG A 48 33.11 37.76 19.77
N GLU A 49 32.78 38.81 19.02
CA GLU A 49 31.68 38.80 18.06
C GLU A 49 31.90 37.77 16.93
N ASN A 50 33.12 37.70 16.39
CA ASN A 50 33.48 36.77 15.34
C ASN A 50 33.36 35.31 15.81
N ARG A 51 33.80 35.02 17.04
CA ARG A 51 33.63 33.69 17.66
C ARG A 51 32.15 33.32 17.78
N LEU A 52 31.32 34.21 18.31
CA LEU A 52 29.87 33.98 18.43
C LEU A 52 29.22 33.74 17.06
N LEU A 53 29.58 34.52 16.05
CA LEU A 53 29.04 34.37 14.70
C LEU A 53 29.47 33.04 14.06
N ARG A 54 30.71 32.60 14.28
CA ARG A 54 31.19 31.29 13.80
C ARG A 54 30.43 30.13 14.44
N GLU A 55 30.21 30.16 15.76
CA GLU A 55 29.43 29.12 16.46
C GLU A 55 27.99 29.06 15.95
N ARG A 56 27.37 30.22 15.71
CA ARG A 56 26.02 30.31 15.13
C ARG A 56 25.97 29.75 13.71
N LEU A 57 26.97 30.07 12.89
CA LEU A 57 27.07 29.57 11.53
C LEU A 57 27.21 28.04 11.52
N GLU A 58 28.11 27.49 12.32
CA GLU A 58 28.31 26.04 12.42
C GLU A 58 27.04 25.32 12.87
N THR A 59 26.31 25.89 13.84
CA THR A 59 25.03 25.36 14.29
C THR A 59 23.97 25.41 13.17
N ALA A 60 23.92 26.50 12.41
CA ALA A 60 22.99 26.66 11.30
C ALA A 60 23.29 25.65 10.17
N GLU A 61 24.56 25.50 9.80
CA GLU A 61 25.03 24.54 8.80
C GLU A 61 24.78 23.09 9.23
N SER A 62 24.91 22.78 10.53
CA SER A 62 24.53 21.45 11.05
C SER A 62 23.02 21.21 10.90
N ARG A 63 22.19 22.18 11.30
CA ARG A 63 20.73 22.05 11.18
C ARG A 63 20.29 21.94 9.72
N GLU A 64 20.94 22.68 8.82
CA GLU A 64 20.66 22.58 7.39
C GLU A 64 20.96 21.18 6.87
N ARG A 65 22.11 20.59 7.25
CA ARG A 65 22.46 19.21 6.88
C ARG A 65 21.43 18.20 7.41
N ASP A 66 21.02 18.33 8.66
CA ASP A 66 20.02 17.43 9.26
C ASP A 66 18.65 17.55 8.55
N LEU A 67 18.26 18.78 8.19
CA LEU A 67 17.03 19.03 7.43
C LEU A 67 17.11 18.44 6.02
N GLN A 68 18.23 18.63 5.31
CA GLN A 68 18.44 18.05 3.99
C GLN A 68 18.39 16.51 4.05
N GLU A 69 19.03 15.89 5.04
CA GLU A 69 18.98 14.45 5.23
C GLU A 69 17.55 13.97 5.53
N THR A 70 16.83 14.68 6.41
CA THR A 70 15.44 14.38 6.74
C THR A 70 14.53 14.47 5.53
N LEU A 71 14.70 15.49 4.69
CA LEU A 71 13.94 15.66 3.44
C LEU A 71 14.22 14.53 2.45
N LEU A 72 15.49 14.14 2.29
CA LEU A 72 15.87 13.03 1.42
C LEU A 72 15.28 11.70 1.92
N ARG A 73 15.34 11.46 3.23
CA ARG A 73 14.72 10.28 3.86
C ARG A 73 13.20 10.30 3.67
N GLY A 74 12.55 11.42 3.91
CA GLY A 74 11.10 11.58 3.72
C GLY A 74 10.67 11.32 2.28
N LYS A 75 11.43 11.82 1.30
CA LYS A 75 11.19 11.54 -0.12
C LYS A 75 11.34 10.04 -0.42
N LYS A 76 12.42 9.41 0.05
CA LYS A 76 12.65 7.98 -0.16
C LYS A 76 11.52 7.13 0.42
N VAL A 77 11.07 7.43 1.64
CA VAL A 77 9.92 6.75 2.26
C VAL A 77 8.64 6.95 1.46
N SER A 78 8.41 8.16 0.95
CA SER A 78 7.24 8.44 0.11
C SER A 78 7.28 7.64 -1.20
N ASP A 79 8.44 7.59 -1.87
CA ASP A 79 8.62 6.84 -3.11
C ASP A 79 8.46 5.32 -2.88
N GLU A 80 9.02 4.78 -1.79
CA GLU A 80 8.85 3.38 -1.39
C GLU A 80 7.39 3.05 -1.06
N MET A 81 6.68 3.94 -0.36
CA MET A 81 5.27 3.79 -0.03
C MET A 81 4.39 3.78 -1.28
N ILE A 82 4.66 4.66 -2.26
CA ILE A 82 3.96 4.68 -3.54
C ILE A 82 4.21 3.39 -4.32
N SER A 83 5.48 2.95 -4.41
CA SER A 83 5.83 1.71 -5.12
C SER A 83 5.17 0.48 -4.48
N THR A 84 5.18 0.40 -3.15
CA THR A 84 4.56 -0.71 -2.41
C THR A 84 3.04 -0.71 -2.61
N SER A 85 2.39 0.45 -2.47
CA SER A 85 0.94 0.60 -2.69
C SER A 85 0.53 0.20 -4.11
N GLN A 86 1.32 0.58 -5.13
CA GLN A 86 1.07 0.19 -6.52
C GLN A 86 1.16 -1.33 -6.70
N ARG A 87 2.17 -1.96 -6.09
CA ARG A 87 2.35 -3.41 -6.15
C ARG A 87 1.22 -4.16 -5.45
N GLU A 88 0.81 -3.70 -4.27
CA GLU A 88 -0.32 -4.26 -3.53
C GLU A 88 -1.63 -4.10 -4.30
N ALA A 89 -1.87 -2.93 -4.91
CA ALA A 89 -3.04 -2.71 -5.75
C ALA A 89 -3.08 -3.68 -6.94
N GLN A 90 -1.95 -3.89 -7.62
CA GLN A 90 -1.85 -4.86 -8.72
C GLN A 90 -2.12 -6.30 -8.25
N LEU A 91 -1.59 -6.69 -7.07
CA LEU A 91 -1.84 -8.00 -6.50
C LEU A 91 -3.32 -8.18 -6.15
N LEU A 92 -3.95 -7.18 -5.55
CA LEU A 92 -5.37 -7.20 -5.19
C LEU A 92 -6.28 -7.33 -6.42
N VAL A 93 -5.98 -6.60 -7.50
CA VAL A 93 -6.70 -6.74 -8.76
C VAL A 93 -6.56 -8.16 -9.31
N LYS A 94 -5.33 -8.68 -9.36
CA LYS A 94 -5.08 -10.05 -9.84
C LYS A 94 -5.77 -11.12 -9.00
N GLU A 95 -5.80 -10.94 -7.68
CA GLU A 95 -6.51 -11.85 -6.78
C GLU A 95 -8.03 -11.80 -7.00
N ALA A 96 -8.58 -10.60 -7.18
CA ALA A 96 -9.99 -10.43 -7.52
C ALA A 96 -10.35 -11.07 -8.86
N GLU A 97 -9.50 -10.93 -9.87
CA GLU A 97 -9.66 -11.59 -11.18
C GLU A 97 -9.66 -13.12 -11.05
N MET A 98 -8.67 -13.70 -10.36
CA MET A 98 -8.61 -15.15 -10.13
C MET A 98 -9.82 -15.67 -9.34
N HIS A 99 -10.28 -14.90 -8.35
CA HIS A 99 -11.46 -15.26 -7.58
C HIS A 99 -12.74 -15.21 -8.43
N GLY A 100 -12.86 -14.18 -9.28
CA GLY A 100 -13.96 -14.03 -10.23
C GLY A 100 -14.00 -15.19 -11.23
N GLU A 101 -12.86 -15.54 -11.83
CA GLU A 101 -12.76 -16.67 -12.76
C GLU A 101 -13.15 -18.00 -12.07
N LYS A 102 -12.67 -18.22 -10.85
CA LYS A 102 -13.03 -19.41 -10.07
C LYS A 102 -14.53 -19.48 -9.81
N LEU A 103 -15.17 -18.36 -9.47
CA LEU A 103 -16.61 -18.30 -9.21
C LEU A 103 -17.41 -18.59 -10.48
N VAL A 104 -16.99 -18.06 -11.63
CA VAL A 104 -17.61 -18.34 -12.93
C VAL A 104 -17.49 -19.83 -13.28
N ASN A 105 -16.30 -20.42 -13.13
CA ASN A 105 -16.09 -21.83 -13.40
C ASN A 105 -16.97 -22.73 -12.51
N GLN A 106 -17.06 -22.42 -11.21
CA GLN A 106 -17.95 -23.14 -10.28
C GLN A 106 -19.43 -23.00 -10.67
N ALA A 107 -19.85 -21.83 -11.16
CA ALA A 107 -21.22 -21.64 -11.63
C ALA A 107 -21.50 -22.45 -12.90
N MET A 108 -20.54 -22.51 -13.84
CA MET A 108 -20.64 -23.33 -15.05
C MET A 108 -20.72 -24.82 -14.72
N GLU A 109 -19.88 -25.32 -13.81
CA GLU A 109 -19.91 -26.72 -13.36
C GLU A 109 -21.28 -27.08 -12.77
N ARG A 110 -21.81 -26.24 -11.87
CA ARG A 110 -23.15 -26.44 -11.29
C ARG A 110 -24.26 -26.41 -12.34
N ALA A 111 -24.17 -25.51 -13.32
CA ALA A 111 -25.15 -25.46 -14.41
C ALA A 111 -25.13 -26.76 -15.22
N GLN A 112 -23.93 -27.27 -15.53
CA GLN A 112 -23.77 -28.53 -16.25
C GLN A 112 -24.30 -29.73 -15.44
N GLU A 113 -24.08 -29.77 -14.13
CA GLU A 113 -24.66 -30.79 -13.24
C GLU A 113 -26.18 -30.77 -13.26
N ILE A 114 -26.79 -29.57 -13.20
CA ILE A 114 -28.25 -29.39 -13.27
C ILE A 114 -28.77 -29.88 -14.62
N ASP A 115 -28.14 -29.52 -15.73
CA ASP A 115 -28.55 -29.96 -17.07
C ASP A 115 -28.47 -31.48 -17.21
N ASN A 116 -27.38 -32.09 -16.72
CA ASN A 116 -27.24 -33.55 -16.70
C ASN A 116 -28.36 -34.20 -15.88
N ARG A 117 -28.70 -33.63 -14.72
CA ARG A 117 -29.80 -34.12 -13.87
C ARG A 117 -31.15 -33.99 -14.54
N ILE A 118 -31.40 -32.90 -15.27
CA ILE A 118 -32.62 -32.70 -16.06
C ILE A 118 -32.73 -33.78 -17.14
N GLN A 119 -31.65 -34.10 -17.85
CA GLN A 119 -31.65 -35.15 -18.87
C GLN A 119 -31.92 -36.53 -18.27
N GLU A 120 -31.29 -36.85 -17.13
CA GLU A 120 -31.53 -38.09 -16.39
C GLU A 120 -33.01 -38.23 -15.99
N LEU A 121 -33.62 -37.17 -15.43
CA LEU A 121 -35.03 -37.15 -15.05
C LEU A 121 -35.96 -37.31 -16.26
N ARG A 122 -35.63 -36.69 -17.40
CA ARG A 122 -36.40 -36.85 -18.65
C ARG A 122 -36.36 -38.28 -19.18
N THR A 123 -35.23 -38.97 -19.05
CA THR A 123 -35.08 -40.38 -19.44
C THR A 123 -35.88 -41.28 -18.49
N ARG A 124 -35.75 -41.10 -17.17
CA ARG A 124 -36.56 -41.81 -16.17
C ARG A 124 -38.07 -41.63 -16.40
N ARG A 125 -38.51 -40.42 -16.73
CA ARG A 125 -39.91 -40.14 -17.07
C ARG A 125 -40.36 -40.95 -18.28
N ARG A 126 -39.56 -41.00 -19.35
CA ARG A 126 -39.88 -41.78 -20.56
C ARG A 126 -39.96 -43.28 -20.25
N GLU A 127 -39.01 -43.81 -19.48
CA GLU A 127 -39.03 -45.21 -19.05
C GLU A 127 -40.28 -45.55 -18.24
N LEU A 128 -40.67 -44.68 -17.31
CA LEU A 128 -41.89 -44.87 -16.51
C LEU A 128 -43.15 -44.83 -17.39
N GLN A 129 -43.22 -43.90 -18.34
CA GLN A 129 -44.33 -43.82 -19.30
C GLN A 129 -44.44 -45.10 -20.15
N LEU A 130 -43.32 -45.63 -20.64
CA LEU A 130 -43.30 -46.89 -21.41
C LEU A 130 -43.71 -48.08 -20.55
N LYS A 131 -43.19 -48.18 -19.32
CA LYS A 131 -43.57 -49.24 -18.37
C LYS A 131 -45.06 -49.20 -18.07
N LEU A 132 -45.61 -48.03 -17.76
CA LEU A 132 -47.04 -47.87 -17.47
C LEU A 132 -47.90 -48.27 -18.68
N ARG A 133 -47.53 -47.81 -19.88
CA ARG A 133 -48.23 -48.19 -21.11
C ARG A 133 -48.20 -49.70 -21.34
N GLY A 134 -47.04 -50.34 -21.19
CA GLY A 134 -46.93 -51.79 -21.31
C GLY A 134 -47.78 -52.55 -20.28
N THR A 135 -47.83 -52.07 -19.03
CA THR A 135 -48.69 -52.65 -17.99
C THR A 135 -50.18 -52.51 -18.35
N LEU A 136 -50.60 -51.36 -18.87
CA LEU A 136 -51.99 -51.14 -19.31
C LEU A 136 -52.35 -52.02 -20.52
N GLU A 137 -51.44 -52.16 -21.49
CA GLU A 137 -51.63 -53.05 -22.65
C GLU A 137 -51.75 -54.51 -22.21
N LEU A 138 -50.93 -54.96 -21.25
CA LEU A 138 -51.01 -56.30 -20.67
C LEU A 138 -52.36 -56.53 -19.96
N PHE A 139 -52.80 -55.60 -19.10
CA PHE A 139 -54.10 -55.71 -18.44
C PHE A 139 -55.26 -55.68 -19.45
N GLY A 140 -55.14 -54.89 -20.52
CA GLY A 140 -56.11 -54.88 -21.61
C GLY A 140 -56.21 -56.23 -22.33
N GLN A 141 -55.08 -56.88 -22.59
CA GLN A 141 -55.05 -58.22 -23.20
C GLN A 141 -55.67 -59.28 -22.30
N ILE A 142 -55.41 -59.23 -20.99
CA ILE A 142 -56.02 -60.16 -20.02
C ILE A 142 -57.54 -59.99 -20.02
N LEU A 143 -58.04 -58.75 -19.94
CA LEU A 143 -59.48 -58.46 -19.97
C LEU A 143 -60.14 -58.90 -21.29
N GLN A 144 -59.46 -58.75 -22.42
CA GLN A 144 -59.95 -59.23 -23.71
C GLN A 144 -60.04 -60.76 -23.74
N ALA A 145 -59.00 -61.45 -23.26
CA ALA A 145 -59.00 -62.91 -23.16
C ALA A 145 -60.14 -63.42 -22.25
N ASP A 146 -60.32 -62.81 -21.07
CA ASP A 146 -61.42 -63.15 -20.15
C ASP A 146 -62.80 -62.96 -20.82
N MET A 147 -63.00 -61.86 -21.56
CA MET A 147 -64.26 -61.63 -22.30
C MET A 147 -64.47 -62.64 -23.44
N GLU A 148 -63.42 -63.02 -24.16
CA GLU A 148 -63.49 -64.05 -25.23
C GLU A 148 -63.84 -65.44 -24.66
N GLU A 149 -63.32 -65.78 -23.48
CA GLU A 149 -63.69 -66.99 -22.75
C GLU A 149 -65.17 -66.96 -22.30
N GLU A 150 -65.64 -65.84 -21.76
CA GLU A 150 -67.06 -65.64 -21.39
C GLU A 150 -67.97 -65.77 -22.63
N HIS A 151 -67.63 -65.11 -23.74
CA HIS A 151 -68.40 -65.20 -24.98
C HIS A 151 -68.39 -66.62 -25.58
N SER A 152 -67.27 -67.34 -25.50
CA SER A 152 -67.16 -68.74 -25.93
C SER A 152 -68.02 -69.66 -25.07
N SER A 153 -68.02 -69.47 -23.75
CA SER A 153 -68.86 -70.24 -22.82
C SER A 153 -70.36 -69.96 -23.03
N ALA A 154 -70.74 -68.71 -23.30
CA ALA A 154 -72.11 -68.31 -23.61
C ALA A 154 -72.62 -68.89 -24.94
N ASN A 155 -71.76 -68.95 -25.97
CA ASN A 155 -72.13 -69.53 -27.27
C ASN A 155 -72.28 -71.06 -27.25
N ILE A 156 -71.49 -71.75 -26.40
CA ILE A 156 -71.64 -73.19 -26.18
C ILE A 156 -73.00 -73.50 -25.54
N GLN A 157 -73.48 -72.66 -24.62
CA GLN A 157 -74.80 -72.82 -23.99
C GLN A 157 -75.98 -72.55 -24.94
N THR A 158 -75.86 -71.62 -25.91
CA THR A 158 -76.91 -71.37 -26.91
C THR A 158 -76.98 -72.43 -28.00
N ILE A 159 -75.85 -73.03 -28.41
CA ILE A 159 -75.84 -74.14 -29.38
C ILE A 159 -76.43 -75.42 -28.77
N GLY A 160 -76.19 -75.67 -27.48
CA GLY A 160 -76.79 -76.81 -26.75
C GLY A 160 -78.33 -76.77 -26.72
N ARG A 161 -78.95 -75.59 -26.90
CA ARG A 161 -80.41 -75.43 -26.86
C ARG A 161 -81.10 -75.57 -28.22
N ARG A 162 -80.35 -75.63 -29.33
CA ARG A 162 -80.89 -75.68 -30.70
C ARG A 162 -80.91 -77.07 -31.36
N ARG A 163 -80.46 -78.13 -30.66
CA ARG A 163 -80.43 -79.52 -31.17
C ARG A 163 -81.51 -80.45 -30.61
N SER A 164 -82.54 -79.89 -29.97
CA SER A 164 -83.73 -80.62 -29.54
C SER A 164 -84.97 -79.97 -30.16
N GLY A 165 -85.32 -80.42 -31.36
CA GLY A 165 -86.47 -80.02 -32.15
C GLY A 165 -86.53 -80.86 -33.41
#